data_AF-A0A376F2Y0-F1
#
_entry.id   AF-A0A376F2Y0-F1
#
_cell.length_a   1.000
_cell.length_b   1.000
_cell.length_c   1.000
_cell.angle_alpha   90.00
_cell.angle_beta   90.00
_cell.angle_gamma   90.00
#
_symmetry.space_group_name_H-M   'P 1'
#
loop_
_entity.id
_entity.type
_entity.pdbx_description
1 polymer ?
#
loop_
_entity_poly.entity_id
_entity_poly.type
_entity_poly.pdbx_seq_one_letter_code
_entity_poly.pdbx_strand_id
1 'polypeptide(L)'
;MSLIFVVCVALVMWAEWNGNSHFMQLGANSNINMEGKESRFGILASSLYAVVTTAASCGAVNAMHDSFTALGGMIPMWLMQIGEVVFGGVGSGLYGMLLFVLLAVFIAGLMIGRTPEYLGKKNRRSRDEINRAGNSGHPCACAARHCAGADDRGRTQRHL
;
A
#
# COMPACT_ATOMS: atom_id res chain seq x y z
N MET A 1 8.88 -3.87 -1.88
CA MET A 1 8.77 -2.78 -2.87
C MET A 1 9.72 -2.97 -4.05
N SER A 2 10.99 -3.33 -3.81
CA SER A 2 11.96 -3.64 -4.89
C SER A 2 11.51 -4.74 -5.85
N LEU A 3 10.75 -5.74 -5.38
CA LEU A 3 10.25 -6.82 -6.23
C LEU A 3 9.24 -6.31 -7.27
N ILE A 4 8.25 -5.50 -6.85
CA ILE A 4 7.30 -4.84 -7.77
C ILE A 4 8.05 -3.98 -8.79
N PHE A 5 9.04 -3.21 -8.33
CA PHE A 5 9.84 -2.37 -9.21
C PHE A 5 10.55 -3.17 -10.31
N VAL A 6 11.27 -4.24 -9.94
CA VAL A 6 12.00 -5.09 -10.89
C VAL A 6 11.06 -5.76 -11.89
N VAL A 7 9.89 -6.24 -11.44
CA VAL A 7 8.88 -6.81 -12.33
C VAL A 7 8.35 -5.78 -13.33
N CYS A 8 8.05 -4.56 -12.87
CA CYS A 8 7.57 -3.50 -13.76
C CYS A 8 8.63 -3.10 -14.79
N VAL A 9 9.89 -2.97 -14.37
CA VAL A 9 11.02 -2.70 -15.28
C VAL A 9 11.14 -3.81 -16.34
N ALA A 10 11.13 -5.08 -15.92
CA ALA A 10 11.25 -6.21 -16.83
C ALA A 10 10.10 -6.27 -17.84
N LEU A 11 8.87 -5.99 -17.40
CA LEU A 11 7.70 -5.95 -18.28
C LEU A 11 7.77 -4.80 -19.31
N VAL A 12 8.18 -3.60 -18.90
CA VAL A 12 8.36 -2.47 -19.85
C VAL A 12 9.50 -2.77 -20.82
N MET A 13 10.63 -3.30 -20.35
CA MET A 13 11.74 -3.69 -21.23
C MET A 13 11.31 -4.73 -22.25
N TRP A 14 10.55 -5.75 -21.82
CA TRP A 14 10.00 -6.77 -22.72
C TRP A 14 8.99 -6.18 -23.71
N ALA A 15 8.11 -5.29 -23.27
CA ALA A 15 7.14 -4.62 -24.13
C ALA A 15 7.82 -3.75 -25.20
N GLU A 16 8.79 -2.93 -24.82
CA GLU A 16 9.52 -2.06 -25.76
C GLU A 16 10.44 -2.86 -26.70
N TRP A 17 10.89 -4.04 -26.30
CA TRP A 17 11.62 -4.96 -27.18
C TRP A 17 10.68 -5.62 -28.20
N ASN A 18 9.46 -6.00 -27.81
CA ASN A 18 8.46 -6.47 -28.77
C ASN A 18 7.97 -5.34 -29.69
N GLY A 19 7.99 -4.09 -29.23
CA GLY A 19 7.81 -2.90 -30.04
C GLY A 19 6.52 -2.85 -30.87
N ASN A 20 6.58 -2.25 -32.06
CA ASN A 20 5.41 -2.06 -32.93
C ASN A 20 5.55 -2.79 -34.27
N SER A 21 4.71 -3.81 -34.49
CA SER A 21 4.73 -4.66 -35.68
C SER A 21 4.58 -3.90 -37.01
N HIS A 22 4.07 -2.67 -36.98
CA HIS A 22 4.00 -1.81 -38.16
C HIS A 22 5.38 -1.38 -38.67
N PHE A 23 6.42 -1.32 -37.84
CA PHE A 23 7.77 -0.98 -38.29
C PHE A 23 8.37 -2.02 -39.24
N MET A 24 8.10 -3.32 -38.99
CA MET A 24 8.52 -4.39 -39.90
C MET A 24 7.76 -4.33 -41.24
N GLN A 25 6.50 -3.90 -41.23
CA GLN A 25 5.69 -3.73 -42.46
C GLN A 25 6.16 -2.54 -43.30
N LEU A 26 6.70 -1.50 -42.65
CA LEU A 26 7.21 -0.28 -43.29
C LEU A 26 8.68 -0.41 -43.75
N GLY A 27 9.30 -1.59 -43.59
CA GLY A 27 10.67 -1.85 -44.05
C GLY A 27 11.76 -1.38 -43.08
N ALA A 28 11.45 -1.17 -41.79
CA ALA A 28 12.46 -0.90 -40.78
C ALA A 28 13.30 -2.15 -40.47
N ASN A 29 14.56 -1.95 -40.06
CA ASN A 29 15.49 -3.05 -39.74
C ASN A 29 15.05 -3.91 -38.55
N SER A 30 14.18 -3.40 -37.67
CA SER A 30 13.72 -4.14 -36.50
C SER A 30 12.38 -3.61 -36.01
N ASN A 31 11.69 -4.44 -35.22
CA ASN A 31 10.43 -4.09 -34.56
C ASN A 31 10.63 -3.14 -33.35
N ILE A 32 11.88 -2.86 -32.98
CA ILE A 32 12.22 -2.14 -31.76
C ILE A 32 11.69 -0.70 -31.80
N ASN A 33 11.01 -0.29 -30.74
CA ASN A 33 10.41 1.03 -30.66
C ASN A 33 11.44 2.12 -30.32
N MET A 34 11.89 2.85 -31.35
CA MET A 34 12.74 4.05 -31.21
C MET A 34 11.94 5.36 -31.30
N GLU A 35 10.61 5.28 -31.36
CA GLU A 35 9.78 6.47 -31.33
C GLU A 35 9.81 7.08 -29.91
N GLY A 36 10.14 8.38 -29.84
CA GLY A 36 10.27 9.10 -28.57
C GLY A 36 11.46 8.67 -27.70
N LYS A 37 12.44 7.94 -28.23
CA LYS A 37 13.67 7.54 -27.52
C LYS A 37 14.90 8.30 -28.03
N GLU A 38 15.81 8.62 -27.12
CA GLU A 38 17.10 9.23 -27.45
C GLU A 38 18.13 8.18 -27.88
N SER A 39 18.88 8.45 -28.96
CA SER A 39 19.91 7.55 -29.48
C SER A 39 21.08 7.33 -28.50
N ARG A 40 21.30 8.28 -27.59
CA ARG A 40 22.38 8.25 -26.58
C ARG A 40 22.15 7.20 -25.49
N PHE A 41 20.89 6.96 -25.12
CA PHE A 41 20.52 6.07 -24.02
C PHE A 41 20.03 4.71 -24.53
N GLY A 42 19.36 4.69 -25.68
CA GLY A 42 18.77 3.48 -26.24
C GLY A 42 17.59 2.95 -25.41
N ILE A 43 16.99 1.86 -25.89
CA ILE A 43 15.69 1.38 -25.39
C ILE A 43 15.74 0.93 -23.94
N LEU A 44 16.76 0.16 -23.56
CA LEU A 44 16.85 -0.43 -22.21
C LEU A 44 17.03 0.65 -21.14
N ALA A 45 17.87 1.65 -21.38
CA ALA A 45 18.07 2.74 -20.43
C ALA A 45 16.85 3.68 -20.38
N SER A 46 16.23 3.97 -21.53
CA SER A 46 15.02 4.79 -21.57
C SER A 46 13.81 4.12 -20.89
N SER A 47 13.63 2.80 -21.07
CA SER A 47 12.57 2.02 -20.40
C SER A 47 12.81 1.91 -18.89
N LEU A 48 14.05 1.67 -18.47
CA LEU A 48 14.42 1.72 -17.05
C LEU A 48 14.11 3.10 -16.45
N TYR A 49 14.50 4.18 -17.13
CA TYR A 49 14.30 5.54 -16.65
C TYR A 49 12.81 5.92 -16.56
N ALA A 50 11.99 5.47 -17.52
CA ALA A 50 10.54 5.65 -17.48
C ALA A 50 9.91 5.01 -16.23
N VAL A 51 10.36 3.82 -15.83
CA VAL A 51 9.86 3.18 -14.61
C VAL A 51 10.44 3.84 -13.35
N VAL A 52 11.71 4.27 -13.35
CA VAL A 52 12.31 4.96 -12.20
C VAL A 52 11.63 6.29 -11.92
N THR A 53 11.44 7.13 -12.94
CA THR A 53 10.86 8.46 -12.76
C THR A 53 9.40 8.42 -12.32
N THR A 54 8.65 7.40 -12.75
CA THR A 54 7.25 7.20 -12.36
C THR A 54 7.10 6.50 -11.01
N ALA A 55 7.99 5.57 -10.68
CA ALA A 55 8.04 4.95 -9.35
C ALA A 55 8.44 5.98 -8.27
N ALA A 56 9.45 6.80 -8.56
CA ALA A 56 10.03 7.74 -7.59
C ALA A 56 9.39 9.14 -7.61
N SER A 57 8.25 9.33 -8.31
CA SER A 57 7.58 10.64 -8.42
C SER A 57 8.52 11.79 -8.83
N CYS A 58 9.51 11.50 -9.68
CA CYS A 58 10.50 12.51 -10.07
C CYS A 58 9.97 13.40 -11.21
N GLY A 59 9.10 12.86 -12.08
CA GLY A 59 8.50 13.59 -13.20
C GLY A 59 9.47 13.97 -14.34
N ALA A 60 10.74 13.59 -14.25
CA ALA A 60 11.73 13.80 -15.30
C ALA A 60 11.52 12.79 -16.44
N VAL A 61 11.49 13.26 -17.69
CA VAL A 61 11.19 12.42 -18.86
C VAL A 61 12.40 12.41 -19.79
N ASN A 62 13.02 11.23 -19.95
CA ASN A 62 14.13 11.01 -20.90
C ASN A 62 13.64 10.44 -22.25
N ALA A 63 12.41 9.95 -22.28
CA ALA A 63 11.77 9.40 -23.45
C ALA A 63 10.27 9.67 -23.36
N MET A 64 9.65 10.12 -24.45
CA MET A 64 8.24 10.51 -24.44
C MET A 64 7.37 9.30 -24.13
N HIS A 65 6.67 9.32 -22.99
CA HIS A 65 5.79 8.22 -22.56
C HIS A 65 4.60 8.00 -23.50
N ASP A 66 4.19 9.02 -24.25
CA ASP A 66 3.11 8.93 -25.26
C ASP A 66 3.50 8.01 -26.43
N SER A 67 4.79 7.96 -26.76
CA SER A 67 5.36 7.13 -27.82
C SER A 67 5.72 5.71 -27.35
N PHE A 68 5.33 5.30 -26.14
CA PHE A 68 5.62 3.93 -25.66
C PHE A 68 4.61 2.96 -26.25
N THR A 69 4.99 1.67 -26.29
CA THR A 69 4.04 0.60 -26.61
C THR A 69 2.86 0.61 -25.63
N ALA A 70 1.70 0.06 -26.02
CA ALA A 70 0.52 0.07 -25.15
C ALA A 70 0.80 -0.51 -23.75
N LEU A 71 1.55 -1.63 -23.69
CA LEU A 71 2.03 -2.21 -22.43
C LEU A 71 3.14 -1.38 -21.78
N GLY A 72 4.03 -0.78 -22.57
CA GLY A 72 5.11 0.07 -22.09
C GLY A 72 4.63 1.36 -21.42
N GLY A 73 3.51 1.94 -21.89
CA GLY A 73 2.90 3.16 -21.34
C GLY A 73 1.88 2.89 -20.22
N MET A 74 1.19 1.73 -20.24
CA MET A 74 0.23 1.39 -19.17
C MET A 74 0.92 1.18 -17.82
N ILE A 75 2.14 0.65 -17.81
CA ILE A 75 2.87 0.36 -16.57
C ILE A 75 3.24 1.68 -15.86
N PRO A 76 3.91 2.66 -16.49
CA PRO A 76 4.10 4.00 -15.95
C PRO A 76 2.82 4.65 -15.43
N MET A 77 1.70 4.57 -16.16
CA MET A 77 0.41 5.09 -15.69
C MET A 77 -0.08 4.36 -14.44
N TRP A 78 0.02 3.03 -14.42
CA TRP A 78 -0.38 2.22 -13.28
C TRP A 78 0.46 2.53 -12.04
N LEU A 79 1.77 2.76 -12.19
CA LEU A 79 2.65 3.16 -11.09
C LEU A 79 2.26 4.51 -10.47
N MET A 80 1.76 5.45 -11.27
CA MET A 80 1.22 6.71 -10.75
C MET A 80 -0.11 6.48 -10.03
N GLN A 81 -1.00 5.65 -10.57
CA GLN A 81 -2.33 5.39 -10.01
C GLN A 81 -2.29 4.66 -8.66
N ILE A 82 -1.31 3.78 -8.44
CA ILE A 82 -1.14 3.11 -7.15
C ILE A 82 -0.66 4.06 -6.04
N GLY A 83 -0.40 5.34 -6.35
CA GLY A 83 -0.07 6.37 -5.38
C GLY A 83 1.42 6.43 -5.04
N GLU A 84 2.29 6.12 -6.01
CA GLU A 84 3.75 6.34 -5.92
C GLU A 84 4.39 5.68 -4.68
N VAL A 85 3.91 4.50 -4.32
CA VAL A 85 4.33 3.77 -3.10
C VAL A 85 5.65 3.02 -3.31
N VAL A 86 6.05 2.83 -4.57
CA VAL A 86 7.21 2.03 -4.95
C VAL A 86 8.45 2.93 -4.98
N PHE A 87 9.20 2.95 -3.89
CA PHE A 87 10.31 3.89 -3.62
C PHE A 87 9.85 5.36 -3.48
N GLY A 88 8.92 5.82 -4.31
CA GLY A 88 8.18 7.07 -4.18
C GLY A 88 9.04 8.33 -4.17
N GLY A 89 8.36 9.47 -4.08
CA GLY A 89 9.03 10.76 -3.88
C GLY A 89 9.64 10.90 -2.49
N VAL A 90 10.59 11.83 -2.35
CA VAL A 90 11.21 12.14 -1.05
C VAL A 90 10.12 12.56 -0.06
N GLY A 91 9.84 11.72 0.94
CA GLY A 91 8.83 11.94 1.97
C GLY A 91 7.43 11.41 1.64
N SER A 92 6.92 11.62 0.41
CA SER A 92 5.57 11.16 0.03
C SER A 92 5.48 9.62 -0.08
N GLY A 93 6.53 8.98 -0.60
CA GLY A 93 6.58 7.52 -0.75
C GLY A 93 6.54 6.78 0.58
N LEU A 94 7.23 7.29 1.60
CA LEU A 94 7.26 6.66 2.93
C LEU A 94 5.90 6.77 3.64
N TYR A 95 5.23 7.93 3.52
CA TYR A 95 3.89 8.11 4.08
C TYR A 95 2.86 7.23 3.37
N GLY A 96 2.88 7.18 2.03
CA GLY A 96 2.04 6.28 1.25
C GLY A 96 2.22 4.82 1.65
N MET A 97 3.47 4.38 1.82
CA MET A 97 3.76 3.01 2.22
C MET A 97 3.23 2.70 3.62
N LEU A 98 3.44 3.59 4.61
CA LEU A 98 2.95 3.41 5.97
C LEU A 98 1.42 3.31 6.05
N LEU A 99 0.69 4.08 5.24
CA LEU A 99 -0.78 3.99 5.15
C LEU A 99 -1.24 2.64 4.60
N PHE A 100 -0.61 2.15 3.53
CA PHE A 100 -0.94 0.83 2.97
C PHE A 100 -0.64 -0.31 3.94
N VAL A 101 0.44 -0.23 4.72
CA VAL A 101 0.72 -1.26 5.71
C VAL A 101 -0.28 -1.21 6.87
N LEU A 102 -0.67 -0.02 7.35
CA LEU A 102 -1.71 0.08 8.39
C LEU A 102 -3.05 -0.49 7.93
N LEU A 103 -3.43 -0.23 6.68
CA LEU A 103 -4.61 -0.84 6.06
C LEU A 103 -4.48 -2.36 5.94
N ALA A 104 -3.33 -2.86 5.49
CA ALA A 104 -3.08 -4.30 5.36
C ALA A 104 -3.17 -5.03 6.70
N VAL A 105 -2.61 -4.46 7.77
CA VAL A 105 -2.70 -5.04 9.12
C VAL A 105 -4.11 -4.93 9.69
N PHE A 106 -4.86 -3.88 9.35
CA PHE A 106 -6.27 -3.78 9.71
C PHE A 106 -7.11 -4.90 9.08
N ILE A 107 -6.95 -5.13 7.78
CA ILE A 107 -7.67 -6.18 7.04
C ILE A 107 -7.24 -7.57 7.54
N ALA A 108 -5.94 -7.81 7.70
CA ALA A 108 -5.43 -9.07 8.23
C ALA A 108 -5.93 -9.35 9.66
N GLY A 109 -6.00 -8.33 10.52
CA GLY A 109 -6.55 -8.45 11.87
C GLY A 109 -8.04 -8.81 11.88
N LEU A 110 -8.84 -8.19 11.00
CA LEU A 110 -10.25 -8.54 10.82
C LEU A 110 -10.44 -9.98 10.34
N MET A 111 -9.62 -10.45 9.39
CA MET A 111 -9.69 -11.83 8.88
C MET A 111 -9.34 -12.88 9.94
N ILE A 112 -8.45 -12.56 10.89
CA ILE A 112 -8.07 -13.45 11.99
C ILE A 112 -9.06 -13.37 13.18
N GLY A 113 -9.96 -12.38 13.19
CA GLY A 113 -10.88 -12.11 14.30
C GLY A 113 -10.22 -11.50 15.54
N ARG A 114 -9.04 -10.89 15.39
CA ARG A 114 -8.29 -10.22 16.49
C ARG A 114 -8.18 -8.72 16.23
N THR A 115 -8.06 -7.92 17.29
CA THR A 115 -7.82 -6.48 17.14
C THR A 115 -6.47 -6.25 16.44
N PRO A 116 -6.40 -5.44 15.38
CA PRO A 116 -5.18 -5.24 14.61
C PRO A 116 -4.10 -4.58 15.48
N GLU A 117 -2.91 -5.16 15.46
CA GLU A 117 -1.78 -4.79 16.31
C GLU A 117 -0.62 -4.38 15.39
N TYR A 118 -0.36 -3.08 15.27
CA TYR A 118 0.79 -2.55 14.54
C TYR A 118 1.86 -2.12 15.56
N LEU A 119 3.03 -2.77 15.51
CA LEU A 119 4.18 -2.59 16.42
C LEU A 119 3.86 -2.61 17.95
N GLY A 120 2.83 -3.34 18.38
CA GLY A 120 2.47 -3.43 19.81
C GLY A 120 1.79 -2.17 20.37
N LYS A 121 1.47 -1.17 19.54
CA LYS A 121 0.55 -0.08 19.93
C LYS A 121 -0.85 -0.41 19.47
N LYS A 122 -1.67 -0.80 20.44
CA LYS A 122 -3.09 -1.07 20.27
C LYS A 122 -3.83 0.25 19.99
N ASN A 123 -4.33 0.43 18.77
CA ASN A 123 -5.18 1.58 18.42
C ASN A 123 -6.62 1.47 19.00
N ARG A 124 -6.78 0.78 20.12
CA ARG A 124 -8.02 0.73 20.89
C ARG A 124 -7.76 1.51 22.16
N ARG A 125 -8.49 2.62 22.34
CA ARG A 125 -8.75 3.30 23.62
C ARG A 125 -8.68 2.25 24.74
N SER A 126 -7.59 2.25 25.49
CA SER A 126 -7.28 1.23 26.47
C SER A 126 -8.34 1.30 27.56
N ARG A 127 -9.25 0.31 27.52
CA ARG A 127 -10.12 -0.07 28.63
C ARG A 127 -9.30 -0.52 29.87
N ASP A 128 -7.97 -0.45 29.80
CA ASP A 128 -7.04 -0.67 30.90
C ASP A 128 -6.88 0.56 31.80
N GLU A 129 -7.20 1.78 31.34
CA GLU A 129 -7.24 2.97 32.20
C GLU A 129 -8.52 3.03 33.05
N ILE A 130 -9.66 2.53 32.53
CA ILE A 130 -10.91 2.38 33.31
C ILE A 130 -10.74 1.34 34.42
N ASN A 131 -9.99 0.26 34.19
CA ASN A 131 -9.77 -0.77 35.20
C ASN A 131 -8.74 -0.36 36.26
N ARG A 132 -7.83 0.59 35.94
CA ARG A 132 -6.95 1.22 36.94
C ARG A 132 -7.66 2.31 37.77
N ALA A 133 -8.62 3.03 37.19
CA ALA A 133 -9.44 3.99 37.93
C ALA A 133 -10.45 3.34 38.90
N GLY A 134 -10.77 2.06 38.72
CA GLY A 134 -11.61 1.28 39.65
C GLY A 134 -10.90 0.77 40.91
N ASN A 135 -9.56 0.82 40.94
CA ASN A 135 -8.73 0.33 42.05
C ASN A 135 -8.00 1.45 42.82
N SER A 136 -8.10 2.71 42.38
CA SER A 136 -7.80 3.84 43.26
C SER A 136 -8.96 3.94 44.25
N GLY A 137 -8.78 3.39 45.45
CA GLY A 137 -9.72 3.33 46.56
C GLY A 137 -10.21 4.68 47.07
N HIS A 138 -10.81 5.48 46.19
CA HIS A 138 -11.56 6.66 46.57
C HIS A 138 -12.84 6.22 47.29
N PRO A 139 -13.18 6.84 48.43
CA PRO A 139 -14.31 6.45 49.27
C PRO A 139 -15.67 6.46 48.55
N CYS A 140 -15.79 7.06 47.37
CA CYS A 140 -17.00 7.05 46.55
C CYS A 140 -17.33 5.68 45.92
N ALA A 141 -16.37 4.74 45.77
CA ALA A 141 -16.63 3.42 45.17
C ALA A 141 -17.34 2.43 46.10
N CYS A 142 -17.35 2.69 47.41
CA CYS A 142 -18.04 1.83 48.39
C CYS A 142 -19.57 2.01 48.34
N ALA A 143 -20.05 3.20 47.97
CA ALA A 143 -21.48 3.49 47.85
C ALA A 143 -22.16 2.77 46.68
N ALA A 144 -21.45 2.57 45.56
CA ALA A 144 -22.02 1.91 44.38
C ALA A 144 -22.11 0.38 44.53
N ARG A 145 -21.25 -0.25 45.34
CA ARG A 145 -21.27 -1.70 45.59
C ARG A 145 -22.43 -2.14 46.48
N HIS A 146 -22.99 -1.26 47.30
CA HIS A 146 -24.14 -1.59 48.15
C HIS A 146 -25.47 -1.62 47.39
N CYS A 147 -25.61 -0.93 46.26
CA CYS A 147 -26.84 -0.98 45.46
C CYS A 147 -26.92 -2.22 44.53
N ALA A 148 -25.78 -2.84 44.18
CA ALA A 148 -25.76 -4.01 43.29
C ALA A 148 -26.04 -5.35 44.00
N GLY A 149 -26.10 -5.38 45.34
CA GLY A 149 -26.32 -6.60 46.12
C GLY A 149 -27.78 -6.94 46.44
N ALA A 150 -28.75 -6.18 45.93
CA ALA A 150 -30.17 -6.35 46.27
C ALA A 150 -30.98 -7.21 45.28
N ASP A 151 -30.41 -7.61 44.13
CA ASP A 151 -31.15 -8.21 43.01
C ASP A 151 -30.84 -9.71 42.77
N ASP A 152 -30.60 -10.48 43.84
CA ASP A 152 -30.33 -11.94 43.72
C ASP A 152 -31.14 -12.81 44.69
N ARG A 153 -32.16 -12.26 45.36
CA ARG A 153 -33.06 -13.01 46.28
C ARG A 153 -34.39 -13.44 45.64
N GLY A 154 -34.38 -13.86 44.37
CA GLY A 154 -35.62 -14.16 43.62
C GLY A 154 -35.67 -15.45 42.82
N ARG A 155 -34.63 -16.28 42.75
CA ARG A 155 -34.57 -17.37 41.73
C ARG A 155 -34.23 -18.79 42.20
N THR A 156 -34.28 -19.10 43.48
CA THR A 156 -33.88 -20.42 44.02
C THR A 156 -34.92 -21.07 44.95
N GLN A 157 -36.23 -20.89 44.68
CA GLN A 157 -37.33 -21.56 45.39
C GLN A 157 -38.41 -22.09 44.42
N ARG A 158 -38.02 -22.64 43.25
CA ARG A 158 -38.87 -23.51 42.45
C ARG A 158 -38.05 -24.66 41.92
N HIS A 159 -38.22 -25.82 42.53
CA HIS A 159 -38.18 -27.18 41.99
C HIS A 159 -37.59 -28.15 43.03
N LEU A 160 -38.52 -28.93 43.61
CA LEU A 160 -38.37 -30.16 44.39
C LEU A 160 -37.89 -29.99 45.84
#